data_AF-B4HMI0-F1
#
_entry.id   AF-B4HMI0-F1
#
_cell.length_a   1.000
_cell.length_b   1.000
_cell.length_c   1.000
_cell.angle_alpha   90.00
_cell.angle_beta   90.00
_cell.angle_gamma   90.00
#
_symmetry.space_group_name_H-M   'P 1'
#
loop_
_entity.id
_entity.type
_entity.pdbx_description
1 polymer ?
#
loop_
_entity_poly.entity_id
_entity_poly.type
_entity_poly.pdbx_seq_one_letter_code
_entity_poly.pdbx_strand_id
1 'polypeptide(L)'
;MELALFTLNLFDVVSVVLTFLVIFLVQILNVYLHILDDNADNGKSIDVVDRAPAKECPILESQSPSSPIATTPPKSQTTGNGKLEKQISLLDSDSGISLSSINTCSTTAANSSPTYRAPNGFHSFPSHTLSFETLGDEYHEDEDTLSLENLFPCDQTEIYASKKISFIIDELIQTEVNYVNNLKKGMLNYGQLKDVEDLPEALSGETKQKMLLGNIAEILELHEKEILPLMLRNQRDLKGLFDEFATHFEKNSFYCYVSFTMGKKSSMQLRQDNRLWLQTYQTQIKDKLGIDSFLVQPIQRLTRYPLLLQQFISEFYKSGISCKPVLTAVCKLETRMRRALDVVNQAEEIPNIEELNELDLLQLGNFRRATEFDAQHFPTRKKYRSKVFLFDRCLVCTEVRKKRLAYRQHYNWEHVELQRPLDSVSSNANKIINLLVKQEEGGSSVGSKREEYSFTATEASVVKQWLQATHKIIEIARNEHARRNTFSLPMDLVLGVVLAIWLIWQYL
;
A
#
# COMPACT_ATOMS: atom_id res chain seq x y z
N MET A 1 -68.61 -0.32 -8.01
CA MET A 1 -67.64 -0.70 -9.06
C MET A 1 -66.63 0.43 -9.09
N GLU A 2 -65.48 0.17 -8.48
CA GLU A 2 -64.51 1.16 -7.99
C GLU A 2 -63.84 1.97 -9.11
N LEU A 3 -63.55 3.24 -8.78
CA LEU A 3 -62.63 4.10 -9.51
C LEU A 3 -61.19 3.60 -9.33
N ALA A 4 -60.44 3.49 -10.43
CA ALA A 4 -58.98 3.55 -10.42
C ALA A 4 -58.53 4.60 -11.45
N LEU A 5 -58.40 5.84 -10.99
CA LEU A 5 -57.79 6.94 -11.73
C LEU A 5 -56.27 6.75 -11.66
N PHE A 6 -55.66 6.42 -12.80
CA PHE A 6 -54.23 6.16 -12.96
C PHE A 6 -53.45 7.47 -12.73
N THR A 7 -52.86 7.63 -11.54
CA THR A 7 -51.94 8.74 -11.26
C THR A 7 -50.58 8.42 -11.87
N LEU A 8 -50.32 8.90 -13.09
CA LEU A 8 -48.97 8.89 -13.67
C LEU A 8 -48.09 9.81 -12.84
N ASN A 9 -47.08 9.25 -12.17
CA ASN A 9 -46.07 10.02 -11.45
C ASN A 9 -45.27 10.85 -12.45
N LEU A 10 -45.20 12.16 -12.22
CA LEU A 10 -44.41 13.11 -13.01
C LEU A 10 -42.94 12.65 -13.12
N PHE A 11 -42.43 11.93 -12.12
CA PHE A 11 -41.07 11.42 -12.07
C PHE A 11 -40.78 10.33 -13.12
N ASP A 12 -41.73 9.45 -13.42
CA ASP A 12 -41.58 8.41 -14.44
C ASP A 12 -41.58 9.01 -15.85
N VAL A 13 -42.43 10.03 -16.08
CA VAL A 13 -42.46 10.78 -17.34
C VAL A 13 -41.14 11.54 -17.55
N VAL A 14 -40.59 12.15 -16.49
CA VAL A 14 -39.31 12.86 -16.55
C VAL A 14 -38.15 11.91 -16.86
N SER A 15 -38.12 10.72 -16.25
CA SER A 15 -37.10 9.71 -16.54
C SER A 15 -37.13 9.28 -18.01
N VAL A 16 -38.32 8.98 -18.53
CA VAL A 16 -38.49 8.59 -19.93
C VAL A 16 -38.10 9.73 -20.87
N VAL A 17 -38.55 10.95 -20.63
CA VAL A 17 -38.19 12.12 -21.46
C VAL A 17 -36.68 12.40 -21.42
N LEU A 18 -36.03 12.23 -20.26
CA LEU A 18 -34.58 12.40 -20.12
C LEU A 18 -33.80 11.37 -20.95
N THR A 19 -34.25 10.10 -20.96
CA THR A 19 -33.62 9.06 -21.80
C THR A 19 -33.73 9.37 -23.29
N PHE A 20 -34.89 9.85 -23.76
CA PHE A 20 -35.06 10.26 -25.16
C PHE A 20 -34.20 11.48 -25.51
N LEU A 21 -34.06 12.45 -24.60
CA LEU A 21 -33.19 13.62 -24.77
C LEU A 21 -31.71 13.25 -24.87
N VAL A 22 -31.25 12.29 -24.04
CA VAL A 22 -29.86 11.81 -24.08
C VAL A 22 -29.57 11.09 -25.39
N ILE A 23 -30.48 10.22 -25.85
CA ILE A 23 -30.33 9.52 -27.13
C ILE A 23 -30.28 10.52 -28.30
N PHE A 24 -31.16 11.52 -28.29
CA PHE A 24 -31.18 12.58 -29.31
C PHE A 24 -29.89 13.42 -29.32
N LEU A 25 -29.37 13.78 -28.15
CA LEU A 25 -28.10 14.51 -28.02
C LEU A 25 -26.91 13.68 -28.52
N VAL A 26 -26.87 12.38 -28.22
CA VAL A 26 -25.82 11.49 -28.72
C VAL A 26 -25.89 11.37 -30.25
N GLN A 27 -27.09 11.29 -30.84
CA GLN A 27 -27.26 11.26 -32.28
C GLN A 27 -26.81 12.57 -32.95
N ILE A 28 -27.15 13.72 -32.37
CA ILE A 28 -26.67 15.03 -32.85
C ILE A 28 -25.15 15.12 -32.76
N LEU A 29 -24.56 14.69 -31.65
CA LEU A 29 -23.11 14.72 -31.45
C LEU A 29 -22.41 13.81 -32.46
N ASN A 30 -23.00 12.65 -32.78
CA ASN A 30 -22.46 11.72 -33.76
C ASN A 30 -22.53 12.28 -35.19
N VAL A 31 -23.63 12.95 -35.56
CA VAL A 31 -23.76 13.67 -36.84
C VAL A 31 -22.77 14.83 -36.91
N TYR A 32 -22.59 15.57 -35.82
CA TYR A 32 -21.64 16.68 -35.76
C TYR A 32 -20.18 16.20 -35.87
N LEU A 33 -19.83 15.08 -35.24
CA LEU A 33 -18.52 14.43 -35.39
C LEU A 33 -18.30 13.96 -36.84
N HIS A 34 -19.31 13.39 -37.48
CA HIS A 34 -19.22 12.97 -38.89
C HIS A 34 -19.02 14.16 -39.84
N ILE A 35 -19.70 15.29 -39.59
CA ILE A 35 -19.53 16.53 -40.37
C ILE A 35 -18.13 17.16 -40.15
N LEU A 36 -17.55 17.00 -38.96
CA LEU A 36 -16.18 17.45 -38.69
C LEU A 36 -15.13 16.58 -39.38
N ASP A 37 -15.37 15.26 -39.47
CA ASP A 37 -14.50 14.31 -40.16
C ASP A 37 -14.54 14.52 -41.69
N ASP A 38 -15.73 14.75 -42.26
CA ASP A 38 -15.91 15.07 -43.68
C ASP A 38 -15.26 16.42 -44.09
N ASN A 39 -15.13 17.37 -43.15
CA ASN A 39 -14.41 18.62 -43.38
C ASN A 39 -12.89 18.49 -43.27
N ALA A 40 -12.37 17.46 -42.61
CA ALA A 40 -10.94 17.20 -42.51
C ALA A 40 -10.38 16.57 -43.80
N ASP A 41 -11.18 15.80 -44.53
CA ASP A 41 -10.76 15.13 -45.77
C ASP A 41 -10.80 16.03 -47.02
N ASN A 42 -11.59 17.11 -47.01
CA ASN A 42 -11.62 18.10 -48.12
C ASN A 42 -10.41 19.04 -48.17
N GLY A 43 -9.43 18.91 -47.26
CA GLY A 43 -8.24 19.76 -47.19
C GLY A 43 -7.01 19.28 -47.96
N LYS A 44 -7.04 18.10 -48.62
CA LYS A 44 -5.87 17.54 -49.32
C LYS A 44 -6.16 17.24 -50.79
N SER A 45 -6.07 18.27 -51.62
CA SER A 45 -5.72 18.09 -53.04
C SER A 45 -5.21 19.40 -53.63
N ILE A 46 -3.89 19.48 -53.86
CA ILE A 46 -3.24 20.14 -55.01
C ILE A 46 -1.81 19.56 -55.07
N ASP A 47 -1.55 18.85 -56.16
CA ASP A 47 -0.26 18.28 -56.57
C ASP A 47 0.67 19.31 -57.25
N VAL A 48 1.96 18.91 -57.40
CA VAL A 48 2.80 18.97 -58.63
C VAL A 48 4.20 19.64 -58.51
N VAL A 49 5.26 18.79 -58.47
CA VAL A 49 6.51 18.71 -59.33
C VAL A 49 7.53 19.90 -59.24
N ASP A 50 8.87 19.81 -59.15
CA ASP A 50 9.91 18.99 -59.83
C ASP A 50 11.36 19.30 -59.31
N ARG A 51 12.32 18.47 -59.73
CA ARG A 51 13.77 18.71 -59.99
C ARG A 51 14.86 18.81 -58.90
N ALA A 52 15.72 17.78 -58.91
CA ALA A 52 17.20 17.85 -58.76
C ALA A 52 17.86 18.28 -60.11
N PRO A 53 19.20 18.50 -60.31
CA PRO A 53 20.37 17.89 -59.62
C PRO A 53 21.69 18.73 -59.48
N ALA A 54 22.71 18.12 -58.83
CA ALA A 54 24.12 17.95 -59.29
C ALA A 54 25.28 18.39 -58.35
N LYS A 55 26.21 17.42 -58.13
CA LYS A 55 27.70 17.46 -58.00
C LYS A 55 28.30 18.21 -56.78
N GLU A 56 29.35 17.75 -56.08
CA GLU A 56 30.65 17.17 -56.49
C GLU A 56 31.41 16.59 -55.26
N CYS A 57 32.34 15.65 -55.48
CA CYS A 57 33.40 15.16 -54.56
C CYS A 57 34.78 15.62 -55.11
N PRO A 58 35.92 15.74 -54.36
CA PRO A 58 36.60 14.60 -53.68
C PRO A 58 37.57 14.86 -52.47
N ILE A 59 37.78 13.78 -51.68
CA ILE A 59 38.99 13.14 -51.07
C ILE A 59 40.35 13.90 -50.97
N LEU A 60 41.01 13.91 -49.79
CA LEU A 60 42.31 13.22 -49.45
C LEU A 60 42.79 13.47 -47.98
N GLU A 61 43.43 12.45 -47.39
CA GLU A 61 44.10 12.35 -46.08
C GLU A 61 45.46 13.07 -45.96
N SER A 62 45.95 13.34 -44.73
CA SER A 62 47.23 12.80 -44.19
C SER A 62 47.70 13.39 -42.83
N GLN A 63 47.97 12.48 -41.86
CA GLN A 63 49.16 12.33 -40.97
C GLN A 63 49.54 13.32 -39.82
N SER A 64 49.85 12.69 -38.66
CA SER A 64 50.51 13.10 -37.38
C SER A 64 52.05 13.38 -37.52
N PRO A 65 52.93 13.65 -36.48
CA PRO A 65 52.85 13.40 -35.01
C PRO A 65 53.64 14.34 -34.01
N SER A 66 53.58 13.97 -32.70
CA SER A 66 54.64 14.01 -31.65
C SER A 66 54.79 15.16 -30.60
N SER A 67 54.98 14.75 -29.33
CA SER A 67 55.35 15.47 -28.08
C SER A 67 56.88 15.39 -27.81
N PRO A 68 57.54 16.09 -26.82
CA PRO A 68 57.59 15.65 -25.40
C PRO A 68 57.99 16.66 -24.24
N ILE A 69 57.58 16.33 -22.99
CA ILE A 69 58.26 16.24 -21.65
C ILE A 69 59.04 17.42 -20.92
N ALA A 70 58.62 17.63 -19.64
CA ALA A 70 59.26 18.03 -18.34
C ALA A 70 59.95 19.39 -18.06
N THR A 71 59.71 19.97 -16.85
CA THR A 71 60.66 20.22 -15.70
C THR A 71 60.02 21.14 -14.60
N THR A 72 60.24 20.86 -13.30
CA THR A 72 59.87 21.63 -12.05
C THR A 72 61.04 22.52 -11.52
N PRO A 73 61.01 23.17 -10.31
CA PRO A 73 60.20 24.26 -9.68
C PRO A 73 61.13 25.49 -9.28
N PRO A 74 60.79 26.56 -8.46
CA PRO A 74 60.50 26.53 -6.99
C PRO A 74 59.68 27.70 -6.33
N LYS A 75 59.27 27.51 -5.04
CA LYS A 75 59.18 28.40 -3.82
C LYS A 75 58.55 29.84 -3.90
N SER A 76 57.87 30.45 -2.91
CA SER A 76 57.42 30.17 -1.52
C SER A 76 56.72 31.42 -0.90
N GLN A 77 55.94 31.24 0.20
CA GLN A 77 55.47 32.20 1.25
C GLN A 77 54.10 32.91 0.97
N THR A 78 53.09 33.02 1.88
CA THR A 78 53.04 33.00 3.38
C THR A 78 51.59 32.74 3.89
N THR A 79 51.45 31.98 5.01
CA THR A 79 50.43 32.02 6.13
C THR A 79 48.91 31.95 5.85
N GLY A 80 48.06 31.23 6.61
CA GLY A 80 48.23 30.40 7.80
C GLY A 80 46.89 29.83 8.34
N ASN A 81 47.00 28.66 8.99
CA ASN A 81 46.19 28.05 10.07
C ASN A 81 44.69 27.69 9.92
N GLY A 82 44.42 26.37 10.09
CA GLY A 82 43.12 25.81 10.49
C GLY A 82 43.07 24.27 10.36
N LYS A 83 43.33 23.55 11.46
CA LYS A 83 43.62 22.12 11.60
C LYS A 83 42.37 21.32 12.07
N LEU A 84 41.93 20.29 11.35
CA LEU A 84 41.63 18.93 11.87
C LEU A 84 41.25 17.92 10.75
N GLU A 85 42.19 17.02 10.46
CA GLU A 85 42.02 15.60 10.07
C GLU A 85 41.18 14.84 11.11
N LYS A 86 40.59 13.64 10.95
CA LYS A 86 40.39 12.61 9.91
C LYS A 86 39.65 11.46 10.66
N GLN A 87 39.02 10.56 9.91
CA GLN A 87 38.42 9.27 10.33
C GLN A 87 36.98 9.41 10.87
N ILE A 88 35.98 8.66 10.38
CA ILE A 88 35.98 7.21 10.09
C ILE A 88 35.23 6.90 8.79
N SER A 89 35.94 6.24 7.88
CA SER A 89 35.44 5.30 6.87
C SER A 89 35.05 3.99 7.55
N LEU A 90 33.86 3.45 7.28
CA LEU A 90 33.53 2.01 7.32
C LEU A 90 32.05 1.83 6.94
N LEU A 91 31.78 1.55 5.66
CA LEU A 91 30.66 0.71 5.25
C LEU A 91 31.14 -0.08 4.03
N ASP A 92 31.90 -1.12 4.34
CA ASP A 92 32.03 -2.27 3.47
C ASP A 92 30.79 -3.14 3.69
N SER A 93 30.23 -3.58 2.57
CA SER A 93 29.48 -4.81 2.31
C SER A 93 28.76 -5.54 3.47
N ASP A 94 27.48 -5.82 3.21
CA ASP A 94 26.65 -6.86 3.85
C ASP A 94 25.85 -6.46 5.11
N SER A 95 24.65 -5.91 4.91
CA SER A 95 23.53 -6.13 5.83
C SER A 95 22.19 -5.76 5.17
N GLY A 96 21.34 -6.76 4.98
CA GLY A 96 19.92 -6.55 4.75
C GLY A 96 19.33 -5.78 5.94
N ILE A 97 18.84 -4.57 5.68
CA ILE A 97 18.11 -3.80 6.68
C ILE A 97 16.76 -4.49 6.90
N SER A 98 16.69 -5.27 7.98
CA SER A 98 15.45 -5.77 8.56
C SER A 98 14.63 -4.60 9.05
N LEU A 99 13.36 -4.52 8.64
CA LEU A 99 12.42 -3.44 8.98
C LEU A 99 12.21 -3.27 10.49
N SER A 100 12.54 -4.30 11.29
CA SER A 100 12.55 -4.27 12.75
C SER A 100 13.51 -3.24 13.36
N SER A 101 14.57 -2.82 12.65
CA SER A 101 15.65 -2.00 13.21
C SER A 101 15.40 -0.49 13.19
N ILE A 102 14.28 -0.02 12.63
CA ILE A 102 13.95 1.42 12.54
C ILE A 102 13.25 1.93 13.82
N ASN A 103 12.87 1.04 14.74
CA ASN A 103 12.04 1.39 15.91
C ASN A 103 12.77 1.91 17.16
N THR A 104 14.03 2.36 17.05
CA THR A 104 14.73 2.91 18.23
C THR A 104 15.64 4.09 17.88
N CYS A 105 15.08 5.30 17.89
CA CYS A 105 15.87 6.52 18.06
C CYS A 105 15.18 7.45 19.07
N SER A 106 15.61 7.35 20.32
CA SER A 106 15.32 8.29 21.41
C SER A 106 16.34 9.43 21.37
N THR A 107 15.83 10.66 21.36
CA THR A 107 16.61 11.91 21.43
C THR A 107 17.38 12.03 22.75
N THR A 108 18.71 12.21 22.67
CA THR A 108 19.56 12.59 23.82
C THR A 108 19.61 14.11 23.96
N ALA A 109 19.11 14.63 25.07
CA ALA A 109 19.47 15.96 25.58
C ALA A 109 19.93 15.80 27.04
N ALA A 110 21.20 16.14 27.27
CA ALA A 110 21.83 16.13 28.58
C ALA A 110 21.38 17.32 29.43
N ASN A 111 21.19 17.11 30.73
CA ASN A 111 21.57 18.10 31.75
C ASN A 111 21.79 17.44 33.12
N SER A 112 22.81 17.97 33.78
CA SER A 112 23.54 17.52 34.96
C SER A 112 22.80 17.68 36.28
N SER A 113 22.93 16.67 37.17
CA SER A 113 22.61 16.76 38.60
C SER A 113 23.73 17.45 39.40
N PRO A 114 23.43 17.91 40.62
CA PRO A 114 24.17 17.33 41.73
C PRO A 114 23.31 16.87 42.93
N THR A 115 23.83 15.79 43.50
CA THR A 115 23.64 15.06 44.76
C THR A 115 23.16 15.84 45.98
N TYR A 116 22.17 15.32 46.73
CA TYR A 116 22.15 15.31 48.20
C TYR A 116 21.34 14.11 48.77
N ARG A 117 21.71 13.76 50.00
CA ARG A 117 21.62 12.49 50.72
C ARG A 117 20.29 12.36 51.50
N ALA A 118 19.67 11.18 51.50
CA ALA A 118 18.51 10.82 52.33
C ALA A 118 18.88 10.71 53.84
N PRO A 119 17.89 10.74 54.76
CA PRO A 119 17.25 9.47 55.16
C PRO A 119 15.74 9.52 55.50
N ASN A 120 15.10 8.39 55.19
CA ASN A 120 13.96 7.70 55.84
C ASN A 120 12.78 8.48 56.42
N GLY A 121 11.62 8.26 55.77
CA GLY A 121 10.28 8.41 56.35
C GLY A 121 9.23 7.81 55.41
N PHE A 122 8.71 6.64 55.77
CA PHE A 122 7.67 5.89 55.08
C PHE A 122 6.42 6.73 54.75
N HIS A 123 5.97 6.73 53.49
CA HIS A 123 4.56 6.67 53.07
C HIS A 123 4.53 6.32 51.56
N SER A 124 4.27 5.04 51.25
CA SER A 124 4.10 4.55 49.87
C SER A 124 2.81 5.08 49.27
N PHE A 125 2.92 5.98 48.29
CA PHE A 125 1.90 6.23 47.27
C PHE A 125 2.29 5.43 46.02
N PRO A 126 1.38 4.67 45.39
CA PRO A 126 1.72 3.89 44.21
C PRO A 126 1.88 4.81 42.99
N SER A 127 3.10 4.86 42.46
CA SER A 127 3.41 5.37 41.13
C SER A 127 2.78 4.45 40.08
N HIS A 128 1.58 4.78 39.62
CA HIS A 128 1.04 4.17 38.42
C HIS A 128 1.65 4.85 37.19
N THR A 129 2.80 4.36 36.75
CA THR A 129 3.09 4.30 35.32
C THR A 129 2.07 3.34 34.70
N LEU A 130 0.92 3.89 34.27
CA LEU A 130 -0.02 3.16 33.43
C LEU A 130 0.67 2.90 32.09
N SER A 131 1.14 1.66 31.92
CA SER A 131 1.48 1.09 30.63
C SER A 131 0.26 1.20 29.71
N PHE A 132 0.33 2.08 28.71
CA PHE A 132 -0.73 2.39 27.75
C PHE A 132 -1.07 1.21 26.81
N GLU A 133 -0.34 0.09 26.89
CA GLU A 133 -0.56 -1.11 26.08
C GLU A 133 -1.91 -1.81 26.34
N THR A 134 -2.62 -1.48 27.42
CA THR A 134 -3.86 -2.20 27.81
C THR A 134 -5.16 -1.56 27.28
N LEU A 135 -5.11 -0.43 26.54
CA LEU A 135 -6.33 0.22 26.00
C LEU A 135 -6.47 0.11 24.48
N GLY A 136 -5.53 -0.53 23.78
CA GLY A 136 -5.57 -0.70 22.33
C GLY A 136 -6.49 -1.83 21.82
N ASP A 137 -6.98 -2.70 22.70
CA ASP A 137 -7.57 -4.00 22.32
C ASP A 137 -9.11 -4.05 22.40
N GLU A 138 -9.77 -2.93 22.71
CA GLU A 138 -11.24 -2.84 22.85
C GLU A 138 -11.93 -1.91 21.84
N TYR A 139 -11.30 -1.60 20.71
CA TYR A 139 -12.03 -1.01 19.58
C TYR A 139 -12.60 -2.13 18.70
N HIS A 140 -13.85 -2.51 19.02
CA HIS A 140 -14.69 -3.31 18.14
C HIS A 140 -14.90 -2.55 16.82
N GLU A 141 -14.53 -3.18 15.69
CA GLU A 141 -14.71 -2.62 14.35
C GLU A 141 -16.21 -2.47 13.95
N ASP A 142 -17.13 -2.99 14.76
CA ASP A 142 -18.54 -3.18 14.42
C ASP A 142 -19.51 -2.23 15.17
N GLU A 143 -19.00 -1.35 16.03
CA GLU A 143 -19.84 -0.34 16.70
C GLU A 143 -19.75 1.00 15.95
N ASP A 144 -20.37 1.03 14.76
CA ASP A 144 -20.96 2.25 14.21
C ASP A 144 -22.23 2.61 15.01
N THR A 145 -22.16 2.61 16.35
CA THR A 145 -23.17 3.34 17.10
C THR A 145 -22.94 4.80 16.76
N LEU A 146 -23.83 5.32 15.92
CA LEU A 146 -24.06 6.74 15.70
C LEU A 146 -24.42 7.36 17.06
N SER A 147 -23.40 7.60 17.89
CA SER A 147 -23.56 8.37 19.10
C SER A 147 -23.98 9.78 18.66
N LEU A 148 -25.11 10.26 19.19
CA LEU A 148 -25.63 11.61 18.90
C LEU A 148 -24.58 12.70 19.13
N GLU A 149 -23.54 12.44 19.94
CA GLU A 149 -22.37 13.31 20.11
C GLU A 149 -21.53 13.50 18.84
N ASN A 150 -21.50 12.55 17.90
CA ASN A 150 -20.75 12.67 16.64
C ASN A 150 -21.46 13.54 15.58
N LEU A 151 -22.75 13.88 15.79
CA LEU A 151 -23.57 14.69 14.89
C LEU A 151 -23.47 16.20 15.16
N PHE A 152 -22.93 16.61 16.31
CA PHE A 152 -22.72 18.02 16.61
C PHE A 152 -21.37 18.50 16.10
N PRO A 153 -21.30 19.65 15.40
CA PRO A 153 -20.02 20.29 15.07
C PRO A 153 -19.21 20.49 16.35
N CYS A 154 -18.04 19.84 16.44
CA CYS A 154 -17.09 20.14 17.50
C CYS A 154 -16.37 21.44 17.15
N ASP A 155 -16.31 22.38 18.09
CA ASP A 155 -15.49 23.58 17.92
C ASP A 155 -14.00 23.18 17.92
N GLN A 156 -13.39 23.13 16.72
CA GLN A 156 -11.98 22.79 16.55
C GLN A 156 -11.05 23.97 16.93
N THR A 157 -11.60 25.13 17.32
CA THR A 157 -10.82 26.33 17.66
C THR A 157 -9.80 26.09 18.77
N GLU A 158 -10.16 25.32 19.80
CA GLU A 158 -9.22 24.95 20.87
C GLU A 158 -8.04 24.11 20.38
N ILE A 159 -8.27 23.26 19.36
CA ILE A 159 -7.21 22.44 18.75
C ILE A 159 -6.21 23.33 18.01
N TYR A 160 -6.72 24.28 17.22
CA TYR A 160 -5.88 25.23 16.48
C TYR A 160 -5.22 26.28 17.39
N ALA A 161 -5.79 26.56 18.56
CA ALA A 161 -5.17 27.43 19.56
C ALA A 161 -3.90 26.80 20.18
N SER A 162 -3.80 25.47 20.19
CA SER A 162 -2.60 24.77 20.64
C SER A 162 -1.49 24.85 19.58
N LYS A 163 -0.50 25.71 19.82
CA LYS A 163 0.67 25.86 18.95
C LYS A 163 1.35 24.53 18.62
N LYS A 164 1.47 23.64 19.62
CA LYS A 164 2.12 22.33 19.43
C LYS A 164 1.33 21.42 18.51
N ILE A 165 0.00 21.40 18.64
CA ILE A 165 -0.84 20.61 17.74
C ILE A 165 -0.78 21.17 16.32
N SER A 166 -0.82 22.50 16.17
CA SER A 166 -0.60 23.15 14.87
C SER A 166 0.73 22.72 14.25
N PHE A 167 1.83 22.72 15.01
CA PHE A 167 3.13 22.29 14.52
C PHE A 167 3.13 20.81 14.06
N ILE A 168 2.44 19.91 14.76
CA ILE A 168 2.37 18.50 14.37
C ILE A 168 1.59 18.34 13.05
N ILE A 169 0.50 19.09 12.87
CA ILE A 169 -0.29 19.07 11.63
C ILE A 169 0.50 19.69 10.47
N ASP A 170 1.16 20.82 10.70
CA ASP A 170 2.03 21.46 9.72
C ASP A 170 3.18 20.54 9.33
N GLU A 171 3.80 19.86 10.30
CA GLU A 171 4.85 18.86 10.04
C GLU A 171 4.30 17.69 9.21
N LEU A 172 3.13 17.16 9.57
CA LEU A 172 2.50 16.05 8.85
C LEU A 172 2.27 16.39 7.36
N ILE A 173 1.77 17.58 7.07
CA ILE A 173 1.51 18.07 5.69
C ILE A 173 2.81 18.43 4.98
N GLN A 174 3.70 19.21 5.61
CA GLN A 174 4.93 19.66 4.97
C GLN A 174 5.85 18.48 4.64
N THR A 175 5.91 17.47 5.53
CA THR A 175 6.65 16.25 5.25
C THR A 175 6.00 15.39 4.16
N GLU A 176 4.68 15.48 3.96
CA GLU A 176 3.99 14.85 2.82
C GLU A 176 4.39 15.51 1.49
N VAL A 177 4.34 16.84 1.44
CA VAL A 177 4.77 17.62 0.27
C VAL A 177 6.21 17.26 -0.10
N ASN A 178 7.10 17.25 0.88
CA ASN A 178 8.49 16.88 0.67
C ASN A 178 8.64 15.44 0.20
N TYR A 179 7.88 14.50 0.77
CA TYR A 179 7.88 13.09 0.36
C TYR A 179 7.47 12.92 -1.11
N VAL A 180 6.34 13.52 -1.53
CA VAL A 180 5.88 13.46 -2.92
C VAL A 180 6.90 14.09 -3.87
N ASN A 181 7.48 15.23 -3.51
CA ASN A 181 8.51 15.89 -4.32
C ASN A 181 9.79 15.04 -4.44
N ASN A 182 10.22 14.41 -3.35
CA ASN A 182 11.37 13.51 -3.36
C ASN A 182 11.10 12.28 -4.22
N LEU A 183 9.88 11.71 -4.14
CA LEU A 183 9.48 10.60 -5.00
C LEU A 183 9.49 10.97 -6.48
N LYS A 184 8.90 12.13 -6.84
CA LYS A 184 8.94 12.67 -8.21
C LYS A 184 10.37 12.84 -8.71
N LYS A 185 11.24 13.43 -7.88
CA LYS A 185 12.66 13.60 -8.23
C LYS A 185 13.35 12.26 -8.46
N GLY A 186 13.13 11.28 -7.60
CA GLY A 186 13.68 9.93 -7.79
C GLY A 186 13.14 9.25 -9.04
N MET A 187 11.86 9.43 -9.36
CA MET A 187 11.27 8.95 -10.61
C MET A 187 11.81 9.66 -11.86
N LEU A 188 12.11 10.96 -11.79
CA LEU A 188 12.80 11.65 -12.89
C LEU A 188 14.22 11.13 -13.09
N ASN A 189 14.92 10.84 -11.99
CA ASN A 189 16.30 10.35 -12.02
C ASN A 189 16.41 8.88 -12.48
N TYR A 190 15.51 8.01 -12.05
CA TYR A 190 15.65 6.55 -12.26
C TYR A 190 14.49 5.92 -13.06
N GLY A 191 13.38 6.64 -13.26
CA GLY A 191 12.18 6.14 -13.95
C GLY A 191 12.30 6.08 -15.47
N GLN A 192 13.36 6.62 -16.07
CA GLN A 192 13.62 6.58 -17.52
C GLN A 192 15.00 6.00 -17.86
N LEU A 193 15.51 5.08 -17.03
CA LEU A 193 16.82 4.43 -17.26
C LEU A 193 16.90 3.73 -18.62
N LYS A 194 15.78 3.28 -19.18
CA LYS A 194 15.69 2.68 -20.52
C LYS A 194 16.14 3.61 -21.65
N ASP A 195 16.09 4.92 -21.43
CA ASP A 195 16.45 5.94 -22.42
C ASP A 195 17.91 6.41 -22.26
N VAL A 196 18.66 5.82 -21.32
CA VAL A 196 20.06 6.15 -21.04
C VAL A 196 20.99 5.35 -21.95
N GLU A 197 21.89 6.05 -22.64
CA GLU A 197 22.97 5.45 -23.42
C GLU A 197 23.89 4.59 -22.51
N ASP A 198 24.37 3.45 -23.01
CA ASP A 198 25.20 2.49 -22.25
C ASP A 198 24.50 1.80 -21.04
N LEU A 199 23.17 1.63 -21.09
CA LEU A 199 22.45 0.81 -20.10
C LEU A 199 22.84 -0.68 -20.20
N PRO A 200 23.23 -1.35 -19.09
CA PRO A 200 23.51 -2.77 -19.09
C PRO A 200 22.30 -3.59 -19.53
N GLU A 201 22.52 -4.63 -20.34
CA GLU A 201 21.45 -5.53 -20.79
C GLU A 201 20.64 -6.11 -19.61
N ALA A 202 21.29 -6.34 -18.46
CA ALA A 202 20.65 -6.81 -17.24
C ALA A 202 19.60 -5.84 -16.64
N LEU A 203 19.71 -4.54 -16.95
CA LEU A 203 18.77 -3.49 -16.55
C LEU A 203 17.85 -3.05 -17.69
N SER A 204 18.08 -3.55 -18.91
CA SER A 204 17.32 -3.18 -20.10
C SER A 204 15.94 -3.84 -20.12
N GLY A 205 14.98 -3.12 -20.67
CA GLY A 205 13.60 -3.54 -20.81
C GLY A 205 12.69 -3.16 -19.63
N GLU A 206 11.40 -3.04 -19.94
CA GLU A 206 10.38 -2.55 -19.01
C GLU A 206 10.22 -3.45 -17.76
N THR A 207 10.30 -4.77 -17.93
CA THR A 207 10.19 -5.72 -16.82
C THR A 207 11.34 -5.58 -15.82
N LYS A 208 12.58 -5.38 -16.30
CA LYS A 208 13.75 -5.21 -15.43
C LYS A 208 13.71 -3.87 -14.72
N GLN A 209 13.23 -2.82 -15.39
CA GLN A 209 13.01 -1.52 -14.76
C GLN A 209 11.95 -1.60 -13.66
N LYS A 210 10.83 -2.30 -13.89
CA LYS A 210 9.80 -2.56 -12.89
C LYS A 210 10.32 -3.42 -11.73
N MET A 211 11.21 -4.38 -12.01
CA MET A 211 11.88 -5.16 -10.96
C MET A 211 12.86 -4.32 -10.14
N LEU A 212 13.60 -3.41 -10.78
CA LEU A 212 14.56 -2.50 -10.15
C LEU A 212 13.88 -1.51 -9.20
N LEU A 213 12.81 -0.86 -9.65
CA LEU A 213 12.13 0.19 -8.90
C LEU A 213 10.90 -0.32 -8.12
N GLY A 214 10.50 -1.57 -8.34
CA GLY A 214 9.22 -2.09 -7.85
C GLY A 214 8.03 -1.35 -8.47
N ASN A 215 6.95 -1.25 -7.71
CA ASN A 215 5.77 -0.45 -8.05
C ASN A 215 5.78 0.94 -7.39
N ILE A 216 6.95 1.55 -7.21
CA ILE A 216 7.07 2.88 -6.58
C ILE A 216 6.29 3.97 -7.33
N ALA A 217 6.05 3.80 -8.64
CA ALA A 217 5.20 4.68 -9.43
C ALA A 217 3.74 4.67 -8.95
N GLU A 218 3.20 3.50 -8.56
CA GLU A 218 1.86 3.37 -7.98
C GLU A 218 1.79 4.04 -6.60
N ILE A 219 2.87 3.94 -5.80
CA ILE A 219 2.96 4.65 -4.52
C ILE A 219 2.99 6.17 -4.75
N LEU A 220 3.79 6.65 -5.70
CA LEU A 220 3.80 8.08 -6.05
C LEU A 220 2.41 8.54 -6.49
N GLU A 221 1.73 7.77 -7.33
CA GLU A 221 0.39 8.10 -7.82
C GLU A 221 -0.63 8.21 -6.67
N LEU A 222 -0.64 7.25 -5.75
CA LEU A 222 -1.48 7.29 -4.54
C LEU A 222 -1.26 8.58 -3.75
N HIS A 223 0.00 8.91 -3.47
CA HIS A 223 0.32 10.06 -2.63
C HIS A 223 0.12 11.39 -3.34
N GLU A 224 0.44 11.48 -4.64
CA GLU A 224 0.28 12.69 -5.43
C GLU A 224 -1.18 13.01 -5.75
N LYS A 225 -1.98 12.01 -6.11
CA LYS A 225 -3.35 12.21 -6.61
C LYS A 225 -4.41 12.10 -5.53
N GLU A 226 -4.16 11.34 -4.47
CA GLU A 226 -5.16 11.09 -3.42
C GLU A 226 -4.74 11.72 -2.08
N ILE A 227 -3.63 11.25 -1.49
CA ILE A 227 -3.29 11.58 -0.09
C ILE A 227 -2.92 13.05 0.10
N LEU A 228 -1.99 13.58 -0.70
CA LEU A 228 -1.56 14.98 -0.57
C LEU A 228 -2.71 15.97 -0.85
N PRO A 229 -3.49 15.85 -1.95
CA PRO A 229 -4.64 16.72 -2.18
C PRO A 229 -5.68 16.67 -1.06
N LEU A 230 -5.97 15.48 -0.51
CA LEU A 230 -6.85 15.31 0.65
C LEU A 230 -6.34 16.08 1.87
N MET A 231 -5.05 15.92 2.19
CA MET A 231 -4.44 16.62 3.32
C MET A 231 -4.45 18.15 3.13
N LEU A 232 -4.19 18.62 1.91
CA LEU A 232 -4.19 20.04 1.59
C LEU A 232 -5.59 20.66 1.59
N ARG A 233 -6.62 19.92 1.19
CA ARG A 233 -8.01 20.39 1.19
C ARG A 233 -8.60 20.47 2.60
N ASN A 234 -8.28 19.49 3.46
CA ASN A 234 -8.87 19.36 4.79
C ASN A 234 -8.01 19.95 5.92
N GLN A 235 -7.05 20.84 5.63
CA GLN A 235 -6.16 21.43 6.65
C GLN A 235 -6.91 22.14 7.81
N ARG A 236 -8.11 22.64 7.50
CA ARG A 236 -8.99 23.36 8.43
C ARG A 236 -10.12 22.52 9.02
N ASP A 237 -10.18 21.24 8.67
CA ASP A 237 -11.13 20.27 9.23
C ASP A 237 -10.40 18.95 9.54
N LEU A 238 -9.87 18.85 10.77
CA LEU A 238 -9.08 17.68 11.18
C LEU A 238 -9.92 16.40 11.23
N LYS A 239 -11.19 16.50 11.61
CA LYS A 239 -12.09 15.34 11.62
C LYS A 239 -12.25 14.80 10.19
N GLY A 240 -12.59 15.68 9.25
CA GLY A 240 -12.70 15.33 7.83
C GLY A 240 -11.38 14.79 7.27
N LEU A 241 -10.25 15.40 7.61
CA LEU A 241 -8.92 14.92 7.23
C LEU A 241 -8.68 13.49 7.68
N PHE A 242 -8.88 13.19 8.97
CA PHE A 242 -8.60 11.88 9.53
C PHE A 242 -9.58 10.81 9.05
N ASP A 243 -10.88 11.12 8.99
CA ASP A 243 -11.90 10.20 8.50
C ASP A 243 -11.68 9.87 7.02
N GLU A 244 -11.47 10.89 6.18
CA GLU A 244 -11.26 10.68 4.74
C GLU A 244 -9.98 9.88 4.49
N PHE A 245 -8.88 10.19 5.18
CA PHE A 245 -7.65 9.40 5.11
C PHE A 245 -7.96 7.94 5.50
N ALA A 246 -8.71 7.73 6.57
CA ALA A 246 -9.04 6.39 7.05
C ALA A 246 -9.82 5.57 6.00
N THR A 247 -10.62 6.20 5.12
CA THR A 247 -11.33 5.51 4.03
C THR A 247 -10.39 4.90 2.97
N HIS A 248 -9.19 5.44 2.76
CA HIS A 248 -8.23 4.87 1.79
C HIS A 248 -7.72 3.49 2.24
N PHE A 249 -7.71 3.20 3.54
CA PHE A 249 -7.42 1.86 4.06
C PHE A 249 -8.58 0.88 3.83
N GLU A 250 -9.83 1.35 3.93
CA GLU A 250 -11.03 0.52 3.65
C GLU A 250 -11.10 0.14 2.16
N LYS A 251 -10.74 1.08 1.28
CA LYS A 251 -10.63 0.86 -0.18
C LYS A 251 -9.40 0.06 -0.59
N ASN A 252 -8.56 -0.34 0.37
CA ASN A 252 -7.31 -1.07 0.13
C ASN A 252 -6.30 -0.30 -0.75
N SER A 253 -6.36 1.03 -0.81
CA SER A 253 -5.47 1.86 -1.65
C SER A 253 -3.99 1.72 -1.25
N PHE A 254 -3.72 1.47 0.04
CA PHE A 254 -2.36 1.27 0.56
C PHE A 254 -1.76 -0.11 0.23
N TYR A 255 -2.49 -1.00 -0.45
CA TYR A 255 -1.98 -2.32 -0.82
C TYR A 255 -0.74 -2.25 -1.74
N CYS A 256 -0.55 -1.15 -2.47
CA CYS A 256 0.67 -0.91 -3.25
C CYS A 256 1.96 -1.07 -2.42
N TYR A 257 1.93 -0.77 -1.11
CA TYR A 257 3.07 -0.97 -0.20
C TYR A 257 3.39 -2.45 0.05
N VAL A 258 2.38 -3.32 0.05
CA VAL A 258 2.57 -4.78 0.17
C VAL A 258 3.30 -5.30 -1.06
N SER A 259 2.81 -4.93 -2.25
CA SER A 259 3.46 -5.29 -3.53
C SER A 259 4.89 -4.77 -3.62
N PHE A 260 5.14 -3.54 -3.15
CA PHE A 260 6.48 -2.96 -3.12
C PHE A 260 7.45 -3.78 -2.26
N THR A 261 7.02 -4.15 -1.06
CA THR A 261 7.84 -4.94 -0.14
C THR A 261 8.08 -6.36 -0.64
N MET A 262 7.09 -7.00 -1.28
CA MET A 262 7.29 -8.31 -1.93
C MET A 262 8.36 -8.25 -3.02
N GLY A 263 8.46 -7.14 -3.77
CA GLY A 263 9.48 -6.94 -4.81
C GLY A 263 10.88 -6.58 -4.28
N LYS A 264 11.02 -6.23 -2.99
CA LYS A 264 12.24 -5.66 -2.39
C LYS A 264 13.48 -6.54 -2.58
N LYS A 265 13.37 -7.85 -2.36
CA LYS A 265 14.50 -8.79 -2.46
C LYS A 265 15.06 -8.86 -3.88
N SER A 266 14.18 -9.03 -4.85
CA SER A 266 14.49 -9.05 -6.29
C SER A 266 15.14 -7.74 -6.74
N SER A 267 14.56 -6.61 -6.33
CA SER A 267 15.09 -5.28 -6.58
C SER A 267 16.50 -5.10 -5.99
N MET A 268 16.71 -5.53 -4.73
CA MET A 268 18.00 -5.43 -4.04
C MET A 268 19.09 -6.26 -4.74
N GLN A 269 18.77 -7.50 -5.13
CA GLN A 269 19.70 -8.34 -5.87
C GLN A 269 20.10 -7.70 -7.20
N LEU A 270 19.13 -7.19 -7.95
CA LEU A 270 19.38 -6.53 -9.23
C LEU A 270 20.28 -5.29 -9.08
N ARG A 271 20.10 -4.51 -8.01
CA ARG A 271 20.97 -3.37 -7.69
C ARG A 271 22.38 -3.80 -7.32
N GLN A 272 22.51 -4.88 -6.55
CA GLN A 272 23.82 -5.41 -6.15
C GLN A 272 24.62 -5.90 -7.36
N ASP A 273 23.96 -6.63 -8.28
CA ASP A 273 24.58 -7.16 -9.49
C ASP A 273 25.05 -6.03 -10.44
N ASN A 274 24.36 -4.87 -10.43
CA ASN A 274 24.66 -3.73 -11.30
C ASN A 274 25.25 -2.52 -10.54
N ARG A 275 25.80 -2.76 -9.33
CA ARG A 275 26.21 -1.69 -8.41
C ARG A 275 27.20 -0.69 -9.00
N LEU A 276 28.19 -1.18 -9.75
CA LEU A 276 29.23 -0.32 -10.34
C LEU A 276 28.64 0.67 -11.35
N TRP A 277 27.74 0.20 -12.22
CA TRP A 277 27.07 1.05 -13.20
C TRP A 277 26.16 2.08 -12.52
N LEU A 278 25.36 1.64 -11.53
CA LEU A 278 24.47 2.52 -10.77
C LEU A 278 25.23 3.64 -10.03
N GLN A 279 26.43 3.36 -9.51
CA GLN A 279 27.30 4.37 -8.89
C GLN A 279 27.83 5.40 -9.88
N THR A 280 28.24 4.95 -11.08
CA THR A 280 28.65 5.85 -12.17
C THR A 280 27.48 6.74 -12.59
N TYR A 281 26.31 6.15 -12.84
CA TYR A 281 25.11 6.88 -13.20
C TYR A 281 24.69 7.88 -12.13
N GLN A 282 24.69 7.48 -10.85
CA GLN A 282 24.42 8.36 -9.70
C GLN A 282 25.33 9.61 -9.72
N THR A 283 26.61 9.43 -10.04
CA THR A 283 27.58 10.53 -10.13
C THR A 283 27.27 11.46 -11.29
N GLN A 284 26.88 10.90 -12.45
CA GLN A 284 26.49 11.68 -13.64
C GLN A 284 25.26 12.56 -13.38
N ILE A 285 24.22 12.01 -12.73
CA ILE A 285 23.00 12.75 -12.37
C ILE A 285 23.18 13.64 -11.13
N LYS A 286 24.38 13.65 -10.52
CA LYS A 286 24.72 14.40 -9.30
C LYS A 286 23.76 14.13 -8.13
N ASP A 287 23.28 12.89 -8.01
CA ASP A 287 22.47 12.49 -6.88
C ASP A 287 23.35 12.13 -5.68
N LYS A 288 23.15 12.84 -4.57
CA LYS A 288 23.98 12.71 -3.36
C LYS A 288 23.65 11.45 -2.57
N LEU A 289 22.41 10.97 -2.64
CA LEU A 289 21.91 9.91 -1.77
C LEU A 289 21.80 8.56 -2.50
N GLY A 290 21.55 8.58 -3.81
CA GLY A 290 21.52 7.40 -4.65
C GLY A 290 20.21 6.62 -4.60
N ILE A 291 20.13 5.60 -5.45
CA ILE A 291 18.93 4.79 -5.66
C ILE A 291 18.49 4.03 -4.40
N ASP A 292 19.41 3.56 -3.57
CA ASP A 292 19.07 2.87 -2.32
C ASP A 292 18.34 3.79 -1.34
N SER A 293 18.80 5.04 -1.20
CA SER A 293 18.13 6.01 -0.35
C SER A 293 16.75 6.37 -0.90
N PHE A 294 16.58 6.41 -2.23
CA PHE A 294 15.30 6.66 -2.88
C PHE A 294 14.29 5.52 -2.59
N LEU A 295 14.69 4.26 -2.78
CA LEU A 295 13.81 3.10 -2.62
C LEU A 295 13.44 2.78 -1.16
N VAL A 296 14.17 3.34 -0.19
CA VAL A 296 13.83 3.20 1.24
C VAL A 296 12.77 4.22 1.68
N GLN A 297 12.58 5.33 0.95
CA GLN A 297 11.66 6.40 1.35
C GLN A 297 10.21 5.95 1.56
N PRO A 298 9.61 5.07 0.72
CA PRO A 298 8.22 4.64 0.93
C PRO A 298 7.99 3.97 2.28
N ILE A 299 8.85 3.02 2.65
CA ILE A 299 8.71 2.32 3.93
C ILE A 299 9.00 3.25 5.10
N GLN A 300 9.96 4.16 4.95
CA GLN A 300 10.17 5.22 5.93
C GLN A 300 8.93 6.11 6.08
N ARG A 301 8.26 6.50 5.00
CA ARG A 301 7.05 7.33 5.11
C ARG A 301 5.92 6.60 5.83
N LEU A 302 5.68 5.34 5.46
CA LEU A 302 4.63 4.52 6.07
C LEU A 302 4.82 4.38 7.59
N THR A 303 6.06 4.22 8.06
CA THR A 303 6.37 4.15 9.51
C THR A 303 6.22 5.48 10.26
N ARG A 304 6.27 6.63 9.56
CA ARG A 304 6.20 7.95 10.18
C ARG A 304 4.79 8.38 10.54
N TYR A 305 3.79 8.01 9.75
CA TYR A 305 2.42 8.41 10.04
C TYR A 305 1.92 8.01 11.44
N PRO A 306 1.98 6.74 11.88
CA PRO A 306 1.48 6.37 13.20
C PRO A 306 2.24 7.08 14.33
N LEU A 307 3.51 7.44 14.14
CA LEU A 307 4.29 8.20 15.12
C LEU A 307 3.77 9.64 15.25
N LEU A 308 3.53 10.32 14.13
CA LEU A 308 2.99 11.69 14.12
C LEU A 308 1.57 11.74 14.70
N LEU A 309 0.72 10.76 14.35
CA LEU A 309 -0.63 10.66 14.90
C LEU A 309 -0.62 10.34 16.40
N GLN A 310 0.27 9.48 16.87
CA GLN A 310 0.44 9.21 18.29
C GLN A 310 0.93 10.45 19.06
N GLN A 311 1.85 11.23 18.46
CA GLN A 311 2.26 12.52 19.01
C GLN A 311 1.10 13.50 19.10
N PHE A 312 0.27 13.59 18.05
CA PHE A 312 -0.96 14.38 18.06
C PHE A 312 -1.88 13.97 19.20
N ILE A 313 -2.22 12.67 19.31
CA ILE A 313 -3.08 12.12 20.37
C ILE A 313 -2.52 12.45 21.76
N SER A 314 -1.22 12.27 21.94
CA SER A 314 -0.55 12.54 23.22
C SER A 314 -0.64 14.01 23.62
N GLU A 315 -0.44 14.94 22.67
CA GLU A 315 -0.52 16.37 22.96
C GLU A 315 -1.97 16.85 23.11
N PHE A 316 -2.92 16.20 22.43
CA PHE A 316 -4.35 16.43 22.58
C PHE A 316 -4.79 16.19 24.03
N TYR A 317 -4.41 15.07 24.63
CA TYR A 317 -4.70 14.78 26.05
C TYR A 317 -3.99 15.73 27.01
N LYS A 318 -2.71 16.06 26.76
CA LYS A 318 -1.94 16.97 27.63
C LYS A 318 -2.52 18.39 27.65
N SER A 319 -3.07 18.83 26.52
CA SER A 319 -3.67 20.17 26.38
C SER A 319 -5.06 20.25 27.00
N GLY A 320 -5.64 19.13 27.45
CA GLY A 320 -6.99 19.09 28.04
C GLY A 320 -8.10 19.38 27.05
N ILE A 321 -7.84 19.26 25.73
CA ILE A 321 -8.81 19.59 24.69
C ILE A 321 -9.93 18.56 24.68
N SER A 322 -11.18 19.01 24.70
CA SER A 322 -12.35 18.14 24.75
C SER A 322 -13.07 18.10 23.40
N CYS A 323 -12.39 17.60 22.37
CA CYS A 323 -12.99 17.36 21.04
C CYS A 323 -13.05 15.86 20.71
N LYS A 324 -14.06 15.16 21.26
CA LYS A 324 -14.24 13.71 21.06
C LYS A 324 -14.26 13.29 19.58
N PRO A 325 -14.99 13.98 18.65
CA PRO A 325 -15.08 13.51 17.27
C PRO A 325 -13.72 13.48 16.54
N VAL A 326 -12.86 14.48 16.76
CA VAL A 326 -11.51 14.51 16.20
C VAL A 326 -10.64 13.43 16.83
N LEU A 327 -10.72 13.26 18.16
CA LEU A 327 -9.98 12.23 18.89
C LEU A 327 -10.32 10.82 18.39
N THR A 328 -11.60 10.52 18.20
CA THR A 328 -12.04 9.23 17.65
C THR A 328 -11.52 9.01 16.23
N ALA A 329 -11.62 10.02 15.36
CA ALA A 329 -11.14 9.93 13.98
C ALA A 329 -9.62 9.70 13.91
N VAL A 330 -8.83 10.41 14.71
CA VAL A 330 -7.36 10.24 14.72
C VAL A 330 -6.94 8.88 15.29
N CYS A 331 -7.59 8.40 16.36
CA CYS A 331 -7.32 7.07 16.91
C CYS A 331 -7.65 5.97 15.89
N LYS A 332 -8.78 6.09 15.19
CA LYS A 332 -9.19 5.17 14.12
C LYS A 332 -8.17 5.14 12.98
N LEU A 333 -7.72 6.31 12.51
CA LEU A 333 -6.70 6.41 11.46
C LEU A 333 -5.36 5.81 11.90
N GLU A 334 -4.92 6.15 13.10
CA GLU A 334 -3.66 5.67 13.67
C GLU A 334 -3.64 4.15 13.77
N THR A 335 -4.73 3.56 14.25
CA THR A 335 -4.87 2.11 14.38
C THR A 335 -4.83 1.43 13.01
N ARG A 336 -5.49 2.02 12.00
CA ARG A 336 -5.45 1.52 10.62
C ARG A 336 -4.06 1.57 10.02
N MET A 337 -3.31 2.65 10.28
CA MET A 337 -1.94 2.78 9.82
C MET A 337 -1.00 1.76 10.46
N ARG A 338 -1.14 1.50 11.77
CA ARG A 338 -0.37 0.43 12.44
C ARG A 338 -0.67 -0.94 11.83
N ARG A 339 -1.96 -1.27 11.65
CA ARG A 339 -2.37 -2.52 11.01
C ARG A 339 -1.81 -2.65 9.59
N ALA A 340 -1.87 -1.59 8.79
CA ALA A 340 -1.30 -1.58 7.44
C ALA A 340 0.22 -1.81 7.46
N LEU A 341 0.94 -1.15 8.38
CA LEU A 341 2.38 -1.35 8.55
C LEU A 341 2.71 -2.80 8.95
N ASP A 342 1.93 -3.40 9.85
CA ASP A 342 2.12 -4.80 10.24
C ASP A 342 1.96 -5.76 9.07
N VAL A 343 0.93 -5.55 8.23
CA VAL A 343 0.71 -6.34 7.02
C VAL A 343 1.86 -6.16 6.03
N VAL A 344 2.33 -4.94 5.82
CA VAL A 344 3.48 -4.66 4.94
C VAL A 344 4.75 -5.33 5.45
N ASN A 345 5.00 -5.30 6.76
CA ASN A 345 6.14 -5.99 7.36
C ASN A 345 6.06 -7.50 7.20
N GLN A 346 4.88 -8.10 7.42
CA GLN A 346 4.67 -9.54 7.24
C GLN A 346 4.82 -9.97 5.77
N ALA A 347 4.51 -9.09 4.82
CA ALA A 347 4.63 -9.38 3.40
C ALA A 347 6.10 -9.57 2.93
N GLU A 348 7.08 -9.04 3.68
CA GLU A 348 8.51 -9.23 3.38
C GLU A 348 8.92 -10.71 3.42
N GLU A 349 8.17 -11.54 4.14
CA GLU A 349 8.47 -12.97 4.29
C GLU A 349 7.97 -13.82 3.11
N ILE A 350 6.99 -13.34 2.34
CA ILE A 350 6.33 -14.10 1.27
C ILE A 350 7.33 -14.54 0.18
N PRO A 351 8.22 -13.67 -0.35
CA PRO A 351 9.25 -14.08 -1.31
C PRO A 351 10.32 -15.04 -0.76
N ASN A 352 10.32 -15.29 0.56
CA ASN A 352 11.24 -16.22 1.21
C ASN A 352 10.63 -17.61 1.43
N ILE A 353 9.37 -17.81 1.03
CA ILE A 353 8.72 -19.11 1.06
C ILE A 353 9.29 -19.97 -0.07
N GLU A 354 9.99 -21.04 0.30
CA GLU A 354 10.52 -22.02 -0.65
C GLU A 354 9.37 -22.75 -1.34
N GLU A 355 9.56 -23.09 -2.62
CA GLU A 355 8.62 -23.87 -3.43
C GLU A 355 7.26 -23.17 -3.69
N LEU A 356 7.08 -21.93 -3.22
CA LEU A 356 5.91 -21.12 -3.57
C LEU A 356 5.93 -20.66 -5.04
N ASN A 357 7.10 -20.67 -5.69
CA ASN A 357 7.32 -20.19 -7.06
C ASN A 357 6.49 -20.94 -8.13
N GLU A 358 5.93 -22.11 -7.82
CA GLU A 358 5.02 -22.84 -8.71
C GLU A 358 3.59 -22.27 -8.72
N LEU A 359 3.25 -21.46 -7.72
CA LEU A 359 1.98 -20.75 -7.61
C LEU A 359 2.14 -19.31 -8.12
N ASP A 360 1.33 -18.93 -9.10
CA ASP A 360 1.23 -17.52 -9.48
C ASP A 360 0.61 -16.74 -8.32
N LEU A 361 1.35 -15.81 -7.72
CA LEU A 361 0.90 -14.98 -6.59
C LEU A 361 -0.42 -14.25 -6.92
N LEU A 362 -0.67 -13.97 -8.19
CA LEU A 362 -1.93 -13.38 -8.66
C LEU A 362 -3.14 -14.29 -8.41
N GLN A 363 -2.96 -15.61 -8.43
CA GLN A 363 -4.03 -16.58 -8.17
C GLN A 363 -4.43 -16.63 -6.70
N LEU A 364 -3.53 -16.28 -5.78
CA LEU A 364 -3.80 -16.24 -4.34
C LEU A 364 -4.68 -15.03 -3.95
N GLY A 365 -4.62 -13.95 -4.74
CA GLY A 365 -5.25 -12.68 -4.44
C GLY A 365 -4.41 -11.83 -3.48
N ASN A 366 -5.01 -10.79 -2.89
CA ASN A 366 -4.24 -9.89 -2.04
C ASN A 366 -3.87 -10.55 -0.71
N PHE A 367 -2.63 -10.35 -0.28
CA PHE A 367 -2.18 -10.76 1.04
C PHE A 367 -2.84 -9.91 2.12
N ARG A 368 -3.33 -10.55 3.19
CA ARG A 368 -4.06 -9.87 4.27
C ARG A 368 -3.36 -9.94 5.62
N ARG A 369 -2.81 -11.09 6.00
CA ARG A 369 -2.18 -11.30 7.31
C ARG A 369 -1.41 -12.61 7.33
N ALA A 370 -0.32 -12.67 8.09
CA ALA A 370 0.38 -13.88 8.44
C ALA A 370 0.36 -14.07 9.96
N THR A 371 0.27 -15.31 10.43
CA THR A 371 0.28 -15.61 11.87
C THR A 371 0.99 -16.94 12.12
N GLU A 372 1.81 -16.97 13.16
CA GLU A 372 2.52 -18.17 13.58
C GLU A 372 1.69 -18.97 14.58
N PHE A 373 1.61 -20.28 14.35
CA PHE A 373 0.88 -21.24 15.16
C PHE A 373 1.74 -22.47 15.39
N ASP A 374 1.51 -23.15 16.52
CA ASP A 374 1.87 -24.54 16.67
C ASP A 374 0.83 -25.39 15.94
N ALA A 375 1.20 -25.95 14.79
CA ALA A 375 0.32 -26.77 13.98
C ALA A 375 0.48 -28.25 14.32
N GLN A 376 -0.65 -28.93 14.47
CA GLN A 376 -0.74 -30.38 14.52
C GLN A 376 -1.48 -30.88 13.29
N HIS A 377 -0.80 -31.63 12.43
CA HIS A 377 -1.43 -32.28 11.28
C HIS A 377 -2.13 -33.56 11.75
N PHE A 378 -3.45 -33.64 11.62
CA PHE A 378 -4.22 -34.78 12.14
C PHE A 378 -3.87 -36.11 11.46
N PRO A 379 -3.79 -36.22 10.11
CA PRO A 379 -3.50 -37.48 9.43
C PRO A 379 -2.16 -38.11 9.81
N THR A 380 -1.11 -37.30 9.99
CA THR A 380 0.24 -37.80 10.30
C THR A 380 0.62 -37.66 11.77
N ARG A 381 -0.24 -37.01 12.59
CA ARG A 381 0.01 -36.63 13.99
C ARG A 381 1.31 -35.84 14.21
N LYS A 382 1.86 -35.24 13.15
CA LYS A 382 3.10 -34.44 13.24
C LYS A 382 2.78 -33.06 13.80
N LYS A 383 3.63 -32.59 14.71
CA LYS A 383 3.58 -31.24 15.28
C LYS A 383 4.77 -30.43 14.80
N TYR A 384 4.53 -29.20 14.37
CA TYR A 384 5.56 -28.28 13.91
C TYR A 384 5.11 -26.83 14.03
N ARG A 385 6.06 -25.89 14.05
CA ARG A 385 5.75 -24.46 13.96
C ARG A 385 5.35 -24.12 12.53
N SER A 386 4.17 -23.58 12.37
CA SER A 386 3.57 -23.25 11.09
C SER A 386 3.32 -21.76 11.00
N LYS A 387 3.73 -21.13 9.90
CA LYS A 387 3.30 -19.77 9.60
C LYS A 387 2.21 -19.83 8.55
N VAL A 388 1.05 -19.31 8.90
CA VAL A 388 -0.16 -19.40 8.09
C VAL A 388 -0.45 -18.03 7.49
N PHE A 389 -0.52 -17.98 6.17
CA PHE A 389 -0.73 -16.76 5.39
C PHE A 389 -2.17 -16.73 4.87
N LEU A 390 -2.84 -15.59 5.11
CA LEU A 390 -4.18 -15.31 4.64
C LEU A 390 -4.10 -14.48 3.37
N PHE A 391 -4.69 -14.97 2.29
CA PHE A 391 -4.92 -14.22 1.07
C PHE A 391 -6.41 -14.12 0.78
N ASP A 392 -6.81 -13.21 -0.11
CA ASP A 392 -8.22 -13.02 -0.50
C ASP A 392 -8.88 -14.30 -1.01
N ARG A 393 -8.15 -15.17 -1.70
CA ARG A 393 -8.73 -16.37 -2.35
C ARG A 393 -8.38 -17.68 -1.65
N CYS A 394 -7.29 -17.71 -0.90
CA CYS A 394 -6.83 -18.93 -0.24
C CYS A 394 -6.12 -18.69 1.09
N LEU A 395 -6.05 -19.78 1.85
CA LEU A 395 -5.19 -19.97 3.00
C LEU A 395 -3.91 -20.70 2.56
N VAL A 396 -2.72 -20.19 2.90
CA VAL A 396 -1.45 -20.89 2.63
C VAL A 396 -0.80 -21.31 3.95
N CYS A 397 -0.52 -22.61 4.09
CA CYS A 397 0.17 -23.18 5.23
C CYS A 397 1.64 -23.42 4.89
N THR A 398 2.53 -22.99 5.77
CA THR A 398 3.99 -23.20 5.65
C THR A 398 4.55 -23.81 6.92
N GLU A 399 5.68 -24.49 6.83
CA GLU A 399 6.43 -24.96 7.99
C GLU A 399 7.66 -24.08 8.21
N VAL A 400 7.85 -23.63 9.46
CA VAL A 400 9.02 -22.85 9.86
C VAL A 400 10.20 -23.80 10.10
N ARG A 401 11.14 -23.85 9.15
CA ARG A 401 12.38 -24.64 9.23
C ARG A 401 13.56 -23.73 9.52
N LYS A 402 13.94 -23.59 10.80
CA LYS A 402 15.00 -22.69 11.28
C LYS A 402 14.74 -21.23 10.88
N LYS A 403 15.34 -20.75 9.79
CA LYS A 403 15.21 -19.38 9.26
C LYS A 403 14.47 -19.32 7.92
N ARG A 404 13.92 -20.45 7.46
CA ARG A 404 13.27 -20.57 6.15
C ARG A 404 11.83 -21.04 6.31
N LEU A 405 10.97 -20.62 5.40
CA LEU A 405 9.57 -21.04 5.32
C LEU A 405 9.46 -22.06 4.20
N ALA A 406 9.08 -23.29 4.52
CA ALA A 406 8.82 -24.32 3.53
C ALA A 406 7.33 -24.34 3.23
N TYR A 407 6.96 -24.16 1.95
CA TYR A 407 5.58 -24.34 1.51
C TYR A 407 5.10 -25.75 1.86
N ARG A 408 3.85 -25.88 2.32
CA ARG A 408 3.23 -27.18 2.64
C ARG A 408 2.02 -27.42 1.76
N GLN A 409 1.01 -26.58 1.89
CA GLN A 409 -0.26 -26.73 1.18
C GLN A 409 -1.01 -25.40 1.19
N HIS A 410 -1.85 -25.17 0.19
CA HIS A 410 -2.83 -24.09 0.19
C HIS A 410 -4.26 -24.66 0.07
N TYR A 411 -5.22 -23.88 0.55
CA TYR A 411 -6.64 -24.23 0.52
C TYR A 411 -7.48 -23.03 0.10
N ASN A 412 -8.38 -23.23 -0.87
CA ASN A 412 -9.35 -22.22 -1.25
C ASN A 412 -10.44 -22.11 -0.18
N TRP A 413 -10.91 -20.88 0.06
CA TRP A 413 -11.92 -20.58 1.08
C TRP A 413 -13.23 -21.38 0.91
N GLU A 414 -13.57 -21.80 -0.31
CA GLU A 414 -14.77 -22.59 -0.61
C GLU A 414 -14.75 -23.99 0.01
N HIS A 415 -13.55 -24.57 0.16
CA HIS A 415 -13.33 -25.95 0.59
C HIS A 415 -12.91 -26.07 2.05
N VAL A 416 -12.78 -24.96 2.79
CA VAL A 416 -12.35 -24.99 4.19
C VAL A 416 -13.42 -24.47 5.13
N GLU A 417 -13.38 -25.01 6.34
CA GLU A 417 -14.15 -24.52 7.47
C GLU A 417 -13.24 -24.41 8.68
N LEU A 418 -13.38 -23.30 9.40
CA LEU A 418 -12.63 -23.03 10.62
C LEU A 418 -13.56 -23.21 11.81
N GLN A 419 -13.19 -24.10 12.72
CA GLN A 419 -14.00 -24.40 13.90
C GLN A 419 -13.15 -24.31 15.16
N ARG A 420 -13.73 -23.79 16.25
CA ARG A 420 -13.14 -23.93 17.58
C ARG A 420 -13.47 -25.33 18.13
N PRO A 421 -12.58 -25.95 18.91
CA PRO A 421 -12.87 -27.24 19.54
C PRO A 421 -14.14 -27.16 20.39
N LEU A 422 -15.04 -28.13 20.24
CA LEU A 422 -16.36 -28.14 20.87
C LEU A 422 -16.31 -28.47 22.38
N ASP A 423 -15.20 -29.01 22.89
CA ASP A 423 -15.04 -29.40 24.30
C ASP A 423 -14.58 -28.21 25.17
N SER A 424 -15.57 -27.43 25.58
CA SER A 424 -15.46 -26.09 26.18
C SER A 424 -15.34 -26.07 27.71
N VAL A 425 -14.23 -26.54 28.29
CA VAL A 425 -13.94 -26.29 29.74
C VAL A 425 -12.49 -25.84 30.02
N SER A 426 -11.58 -25.87 29.05
CA SER A 426 -10.20 -25.40 29.25
C SER A 426 -10.02 -23.97 28.74
N SER A 427 -9.38 -23.10 29.51
CA SER A 427 -8.93 -21.76 29.08
C SER A 427 -8.09 -21.79 27.80
N ASN A 428 -7.50 -22.94 27.46
CA ASN A 428 -6.72 -23.15 26.25
C ASN A 428 -7.56 -23.36 24.98
N ALA A 429 -8.86 -23.65 25.09
CA ALA A 429 -9.72 -23.84 23.91
C ALA A 429 -9.82 -22.57 23.05
N ASN A 430 -9.76 -21.39 23.68
CA ASN A 430 -9.77 -20.10 22.98
C ASN A 430 -8.46 -19.80 22.22
N LYS A 431 -7.42 -20.63 22.42
CA LYS A 431 -6.14 -20.54 21.71
C LYS A 431 -6.05 -21.50 20.53
N ILE A 432 -7.07 -22.34 20.31
CA ILE A 432 -7.02 -23.42 19.33
C ILE A 432 -8.06 -23.18 18.24
N ILE A 433 -7.66 -23.42 16.98
CA ILE A 433 -8.54 -23.41 15.81
C ILE A 433 -8.27 -24.69 15.01
N ASN A 434 -9.32 -25.44 14.68
CA ASN A 434 -9.23 -26.57 13.78
C ASN A 434 -9.60 -26.12 12.36
N LEU A 435 -8.77 -26.53 11.39
CA LEU A 435 -9.03 -26.40 9.95
C LEU A 435 -9.60 -27.71 9.44
N LEU A 436 -10.84 -27.65 8.96
CA LEU A 436 -11.54 -28.76 8.34
C LEU A 436 -11.58 -28.54 6.84
N VAL A 437 -11.32 -29.59 6.07
CA VAL A 437 -11.38 -29.58 4.60
C VAL A 437 -12.58 -30.39 4.16
N LYS A 438 -13.40 -29.83 3.26
CA LYS A 438 -14.53 -30.51 2.63
C LYS A 438 -14.02 -31.47 1.57
N GLN A 439 -14.45 -32.72 1.63
CA GLN A 439 -14.08 -33.73 0.64
C GLN A 439 -15.13 -33.77 -0.49
N GLU A 440 -14.68 -33.69 -1.75
CA GLU A 440 -15.54 -33.98 -2.91
C GLU A 440 -15.60 -35.51 -3.10
N GLU A 441 -16.62 -36.17 -2.55
CA GLU A 441 -16.90 -37.56 -2.89
C GLU A 441 -17.96 -37.63 -3.98
N GLY A 442 -17.56 -38.15 -5.14
CA GLY A 442 -18.46 -38.53 -6.21
C GLY A 442 -19.43 -39.59 -5.73
N GLY A 443 -20.71 -39.21 -5.62
CA GLY A 443 -21.82 -40.14 -5.45
C GLY A 443 -22.25 -40.39 -4.00
N SER A 444 -23.21 -39.58 -3.56
CA SER A 444 -24.14 -39.79 -2.44
C SER A 444 -23.67 -39.44 -1.01
N SER A 445 -24.57 -38.71 -0.32
CA SER A 445 -24.68 -38.54 1.14
C SER A 445 -23.63 -37.65 1.84
N VAL A 446 -24.02 -36.38 2.07
CA VAL A 446 -23.49 -35.43 3.08
C VAL A 446 -21.96 -35.27 3.09
N GLY A 447 -21.47 -34.17 2.52
CA GLY A 447 -20.02 -33.88 2.42
C GLY A 447 -19.29 -34.12 3.74
N SER A 448 -18.49 -35.19 3.78
CA SER A 448 -17.64 -35.54 4.92
C SER A 448 -16.57 -34.46 5.07
N LYS A 449 -16.46 -33.88 6.26
CA LYS A 449 -15.43 -32.90 6.61
C LYS A 449 -14.29 -33.64 7.30
N ARG A 450 -13.07 -33.48 6.82
CA ARG A 450 -11.88 -34.06 7.45
C ARG A 450 -11.15 -32.97 8.23
N GLU A 451 -10.85 -33.24 9.50
CA GLU A 451 -9.91 -32.41 10.25
C GLU A 451 -8.51 -32.58 9.65
N GLU A 452 -7.95 -31.50 9.15
CA GLU A 452 -6.66 -31.51 8.47
C GLU A 452 -5.56 -30.99 9.41
N TYR A 453 -5.82 -29.84 10.05
CA TYR A 453 -4.90 -29.19 10.98
C TYR A 453 -5.60 -28.72 12.25
N SER A 454 -4.87 -28.77 13.37
CA SER A 454 -5.18 -28.00 14.57
C SER A 454 -4.08 -26.96 14.79
N PHE A 455 -4.44 -25.69 14.81
CA PHE A 455 -3.55 -24.55 15.02
C PHE A 455 -3.72 -24.03 16.45
N THR A 456 -2.63 -24.03 17.21
CA THR A 456 -2.59 -23.47 18.57
C THR A 456 -1.77 -22.17 18.57
N ALA A 457 -2.35 -21.08 19.04
CA ALA A 457 -1.66 -19.81 19.22
C ALA A 457 -1.08 -19.66 20.62
N THR A 458 -0.12 -18.75 20.77
CA THR A 458 0.43 -18.34 22.09
C THR A 458 -0.65 -17.70 22.97
N GLU A 459 -1.49 -16.86 22.36
CA GLU A 459 -2.52 -16.06 23.03
C GLU A 459 -3.88 -16.18 22.35
N ALA A 460 -4.94 -16.01 23.14
CA ALA A 460 -6.32 -16.08 22.63
C ALA A 460 -6.69 -14.85 21.77
N SER A 461 -6.07 -13.70 22.03
CA SER A 461 -6.20 -12.46 21.24
C SER A 461 -5.82 -12.70 19.78
N VAL A 462 -4.70 -13.41 19.54
CA VAL A 462 -4.22 -13.78 18.20
C VAL A 462 -5.25 -14.60 17.44
N VAL A 463 -5.84 -15.62 18.08
CA VAL A 463 -6.92 -16.42 17.50
C VAL A 463 -8.16 -15.58 17.18
N LYS A 464 -8.57 -14.70 18.10
CA LYS A 464 -9.71 -13.79 17.88
C LYS A 464 -9.49 -12.91 16.66
N GLN A 465 -8.35 -12.22 16.58
CA GLN A 465 -8.01 -11.34 15.47
C GLN A 465 -7.88 -12.10 14.14
N TRP A 466 -7.32 -13.31 14.16
CA TRP A 466 -7.17 -14.15 12.99
C TRP A 466 -8.51 -14.68 12.47
N LEU A 467 -9.40 -15.10 13.37
CA LEU A 467 -10.77 -15.51 13.02
C LEU A 467 -11.59 -14.36 12.45
N GLN A 468 -11.48 -13.16 13.03
CA GLN A 468 -12.13 -11.96 12.47
C GLN A 468 -11.65 -11.66 11.05
N ALA A 469 -10.34 -11.72 10.81
CA ALA A 469 -9.77 -11.50 9.48
C ALA A 469 -10.25 -12.57 8.47
N THR A 470 -10.21 -13.84 8.85
CA THR A 470 -10.67 -14.94 7.97
C THR A 470 -12.16 -14.87 7.68
N HIS A 471 -13.01 -14.58 8.67
CA HIS A 471 -14.45 -14.41 8.45
C HIS A 471 -14.73 -13.27 7.46
N LYS A 472 -14.07 -12.12 7.62
CA LYS A 472 -14.20 -10.98 6.70
C LYS A 472 -13.82 -11.36 5.27
N ILE A 473 -12.73 -12.10 5.08
CA ILE A 473 -12.29 -12.58 3.76
C ILE A 473 -13.33 -13.53 3.17
N ILE A 474 -13.78 -14.53 3.93
CA ILE A 474 -14.77 -15.52 3.48
C ILE A 474 -16.09 -14.83 3.11
N GLU A 475 -16.53 -13.84 3.90
CA GLU A 475 -17.74 -13.08 3.63
C GLU A 475 -17.63 -12.25 2.35
N ILE A 476 -16.51 -11.56 2.14
CA ILE A 476 -16.24 -10.82 0.91
C ILE A 476 -16.24 -11.79 -0.30
N ALA A 477 -15.54 -12.91 -0.20
CA ALA A 477 -15.48 -13.92 -1.26
C ALA A 477 -16.88 -14.48 -1.58
N ARG A 478 -17.69 -14.76 -0.55
CA ARG A 478 -19.08 -15.20 -0.70
C ARG A 478 -19.94 -14.14 -1.39
N ASN A 479 -19.81 -12.88 -1.00
CA ASN A 479 -20.54 -11.76 -1.61
C ASN A 479 -20.14 -11.55 -3.07
N GLU A 480 -18.85 -11.68 -3.40
CA GLU A 480 -18.37 -11.64 -4.80
C GLU A 480 -18.94 -12.81 -5.61
N HIS A 481 -18.93 -14.03 -5.07
CA HIS A 481 -19.48 -15.21 -5.73
C HIS A 481 -20.99 -15.08 -5.96
N ALA A 482 -21.74 -14.59 -4.96
CA ALA A 482 -23.15 -14.29 -5.10
C ALA A 482 -23.42 -13.28 -6.22
N ARG A 483 -22.60 -12.22 -6.32
CA ARG A 483 -22.72 -11.21 -7.39
C ARG A 483 -22.40 -11.75 -8.77
N ARG A 484 -21.46 -12.70 -8.90
CA ARG A 484 -21.15 -13.39 -10.17
C ARG A 484 -22.34 -14.23 -10.65
N ASN A 485 -23.05 -14.88 -9.73
CA ASN A 485 -24.22 -15.69 -10.06
C ASN A 485 -25.50 -14.86 -10.30
N THR A 486 -25.48 -13.56 -9.99
CA THR A 486 -26.59 -12.62 -10.25
C THR A 486 -26.33 -11.69 -11.44
N PHE A 487 -25.59 -12.11 -12.46
CA PHE A 487 -25.67 -11.48 -13.79
C PHE A 487 -27.05 -11.76 -14.42
N SER A 488 -28.12 -11.30 -13.77
CA SER A 488 -29.37 -10.98 -14.45
C SER A 488 -29.13 -9.65 -15.13
N LEU A 489 -29.04 -9.65 -16.46
CA LEU A 489 -29.14 -8.41 -17.22
C LEU A 489 -30.38 -7.67 -16.72
N PRO A 490 -30.30 -6.36 -16.38
CA PRO A 490 -31.46 -5.61 -15.94
C PRO A 490 -32.57 -5.82 -16.96
N MET A 491 -33.77 -6.16 -16.48
CA MET A 491 -34.88 -6.59 -17.33
C MET A 491 -35.18 -5.55 -18.44
N ASP A 492 -34.88 -4.28 -18.16
CA ASP A 492 -34.97 -3.15 -19.11
C ASP A 492 -34.01 -3.27 -20.29
N LEU A 493 -32.80 -3.79 -20.09
CA LEU A 493 -31.85 -4.05 -21.18
C LEU A 493 -32.31 -5.24 -22.03
N VAL A 494 -32.86 -6.27 -21.38
CA VAL A 494 -33.44 -7.43 -22.08
C VAL A 494 -34.67 -7.01 -22.89
N LEU A 495 -35.57 -6.21 -22.31
CA LEU A 495 -36.72 -5.62 -23.01
C LEU A 495 -36.26 -4.73 -24.16
N GLY A 496 -35.24 -3.89 -23.94
CA GLY A 496 -34.68 -3.01 -24.96
C GLY A 496 -34.11 -3.76 -26.16
N VAL A 497 -33.39 -4.86 -25.93
CA VAL A 497 -32.89 -5.74 -27.00
C VAL A 497 -34.05 -6.42 -27.74
N VAL A 498 -35.06 -6.92 -27.03
CA VAL A 498 -36.25 -7.53 -27.64
C VAL A 498 -37.04 -6.52 -28.48
N LEU A 499 -37.23 -5.29 -27.97
CA LEU A 499 -37.88 -4.20 -28.70
C LEU A 499 -37.11 -3.78 -29.94
N ALA A 500 -35.78 -3.71 -29.86
CA ALA A 500 -34.92 -3.40 -31.01
C ALA A 500 -35.02 -4.48 -32.09
N ILE A 501 -34.98 -5.76 -31.71
CA ILE A 501 -35.15 -6.89 -32.64
C ILE A 501 -36.55 -6.84 -33.28
N TRP A 502 -37.59 -6.57 -32.49
CA TRP A 502 -38.96 -6.44 -32.99
C TRP A 502 -39.12 -5.28 -33.97
N LEU A 503 -38.53 -4.12 -33.67
CA LEU A 503 -38.56 -2.95 -34.56
C LEU A 503 -37.79 -3.20 -35.87
N ILE A 504 -36.64 -3.87 -35.81
CA ILE A 504 -35.87 -4.25 -37.00
C ILE A 504 -36.68 -5.21 -37.87
N TRP A 505 -37.38 -6.17 -37.27
CA TRP A 505 -38.21 -7.14 -37.98
C TRP A 505 -39.50 -6.55 -38.55
N GLN A 506 -39.99 -5.44 -38.00
CA GLN A 506 -41.13 -4.69 -38.53
C GLN A 506 -40.72 -3.70 -39.64
N TYR A 507 -39.44 -3.34 -39.70
CA TYR A 507 -38.88 -2.40 -40.68
C TYR A 507 -38.30 -3.09 -41.93
N LEU A 508 -37.85 -4.34 -41.81
CA LEU A 508 -37.56 -5.26 -42.92
C LEU A 508 -38.85 -5.88 -43.47
#